data_AF-A0A9X8SP47-F1
#
_entry.id   AF-A0A9X8SP47-F1
#
_cell.length_a   1.000
_cell.length_b   1.000
_cell.length_c   1.000
_cell.angle_alpha   90.00
_cell.angle_beta   90.00
_cell.angle_gamma   90.00
#
_symmetry.space_group_name_H-M   'P 1'
#
loop_
_entity.id
_entity.type
_entity.pdbx_description
1 polymer ?
#
loop_
_entity_poly.entity_id
_entity_poly.type
_entity_poly.pdbx_seq_one_letter_code
_entity_poly.pdbx_strand_id
1 'polypeptide(L)'
;MLKLQGKYNEAKVFTNNVDETATGQIIDLCNQEFVKDSQIRIMPDTHAGAGCTIGTTMTIQDKIVPNLVGVDIGCGMEVVVIDKKKEEINFDCLDETIRKFVPSGFRIRDKEHRFSKMIDFDGVRAPFTLQRAQKSIGTLGGGNHFVELNEDDKGNVYIVIHSGSRNLGKQIAEYYQNFAYEQLIDVTSMKDEIIKRLMKEGREKEIQETLRGIKKPNIRKELAYLEGQGFKDYMNDMNIAQKYAELNRKAMIDEIVTKMDWKVTDQFTTIHNYIDIENMILRKGAISAQKDERVIIPINMRDGSIIAFGKGNPDWNFSGPHGAGRIMSRKKAKELLSLEDFQNTMTEVWTTSVAESTIDEAPMVYKPMNEIIENTKETIDIKHIIKPLYNFKAN
;
A
#
# COMPACT_ATOMS: atom_id res chain seq x y z
N MET A 1 -17.90 -13.78 8.98
CA MET A 1 -17.52 -12.51 9.60
C MET A 1 -17.15 -12.78 11.05
N LEU A 2 -15.97 -12.33 11.46
CA LEU A 2 -15.43 -12.53 12.82
C LEU A 2 -15.34 -11.17 13.54
N LYS A 3 -15.42 -11.19 14.87
CA LYS A 3 -15.09 -10.05 15.71
C LYS A 3 -13.89 -10.40 16.57
N LEU A 4 -12.85 -9.58 16.52
CA LEU A 4 -11.65 -9.74 17.35
C LEU A 4 -11.62 -8.65 18.40
N GLN A 5 -11.69 -9.05 19.66
CA GLN A 5 -11.76 -8.15 20.81
C GLN A 5 -10.37 -7.93 21.41
N GLY A 6 -9.96 -6.67 21.55
CA GLY A 6 -8.81 -6.27 22.36
C GLY A 6 -9.24 -5.56 23.65
N LYS A 7 -8.26 -5.05 24.38
CA LYS A 7 -8.45 -4.36 25.67
C LYS A 7 -9.23 -3.04 25.56
N TYR A 8 -9.01 -2.28 24.49
CA TYR A 8 -9.59 -0.94 24.33
C TYR A 8 -10.60 -0.84 23.20
N ASN A 9 -10.57 -1.77 22.23
CA ASN A 9 -11.47 -1.74 21.08
C ASN A 9 -11.73 -3.14 20.49
N GLU A 10 -12.64 -3.24 19.51
CA GLU A 10 -12.90 -4.42 18.68
C GLU A 10 -12.65 -4.14 17.19
N ALA A 11 -12.20 -5.17 16.46
CA ALA A 11 -12.10 -5.15 15.01
C ALA A 11 -13.12 -6.11 14.39
N LYS A 12 -13.85 -5.62 13.39
CA LYS A 12 -14.76 -6.44 12.57
C LYS A 12 -14.02 -6.95 11.35
N VAL A 13 -14.00 -8.27 11.16
CA VAL A 13 -13.26 -8.95 10.10
C VAL A 13 -14.23 -9.58 9.11
N PHE A 14 -14.12 -9.17 7.84
CA PHE A 14 -15.06 -9.57 6.77
C PHE A 14 -14.72 -10.90 6.09
N THR A 15 -13.91 -11.74 6.74
CA THR A 15 -13.67 -13.12 6.33
C THR A 15 -13.61 -14.04 7.56
N ASN A 16 -13.79 -15.35 7.34
CA ASN A 16 -13.53 -16.38 8.33
C ASN A 16 -12.13 -17.01 8.17
N ASN A 17 -11.38 -16.61 7.13
CA ASN A 17 -10.09 -17.17 6.76
C ASN A 17 -8.97 -16.16 7.06
N VAL A 18 -8.50 -16.18 8.32
CA VAL A 18 -7.45 -15.29 8.83
C VAL A 18 -6.39 -16.14 9.52
N ASP A 19 -5.11 -15.92 9.20
CA ASP A 19 -4.01 -16.64 9.85
C ASP A 19 -3.76 -16.16 11.29
N GLU A 20 -3.12 -17.00 12.11
CA GLU A 20 -2.85 -16.71 13.52
C GLU A 20 -1.98 -15.45 13.72
N THR A 21 -1.03 -15.20 12.80
CA THR A 21 -0.14 -14.04 12.89
C THR A 21 -0.91 -12.74 12.62
N ALA A 22 -1.76 -12.74 11.58
CA ALA A 22 -2.66 -11.63 11.30
C ALA A 22 -3.64 -11.39 12.45
N THR A 23 -4.20 -12.46 13.02
CA THR A 23 -5.10 -12.39 14.19
C THR A 23 -4.40 -11.73 15.37
N GLY A 24 -3.17 -12.14 15.68
CA GLY A 24 -2.35 -11.52 16.73
C GLY A 24 -2.10 -10.04 16.48
N GLN A 25 -1.73 -9.64 15.26
CA GLN A 25 -1.53 -8.24 14.87
C GLN A 25 -2.80 -7.38 15.04
N ILE A 26 -3.98 -7.93 14.70
CA ILE A 26 -5.27 -7.23 14.87
C ILE A 26 -5.57 -7.03 16.36
N ILE A 27 -5.40 -8.07 17.18
CA ILE A 27 -5.64 -8.00 18.63
C ILE A 27 -4.66 -7.03 19.29
N ASP A 28 -3.38 -7.05 18.89
CA ASP A 28 -2.36 -6.13 19.37
C ASP A 28 -2.70 -4.66 19.11
N LEU A 29 -3.26 -4.36 17.93
CA LEU A 29 -3.79 -3.03 17.61
C LEU A 29 -4.98 -2.68 18.52
N CYS A 30 -5.95 -3.59 18.68
CA CYS A 30 -7.13 -3.39 19.53
C CYS A 30 -6.79 -3.27 21.04
N ASN A 31 -5.59 -3.71 21.43
CA ASN A 31 -5.03 -3.54 22.76
C ASN A 31 -4.39 -2.15 23.00
N GLN A 32 -4.35 -1.28 22.01
CA GLN A 32 -3.82 0.08 22.16
C GLN A 32 -4.91 1.07 22.57
N GLU A 33 -4.64 1.93 23.54
CA GLU A 33 -5.62 2.91 24.02
C GLU A 33 -5.95 3.97 22.96
N PHE A 34 -5.00 4.33 22.09
CA PHE A 34 -5.20 5.36 21.08
C PHE A 34 -6.26 4.99 20.02
N VAL A 35 -6.62 3.71 19.90
CA VAL A 35 -7.66 3.27 18.95
C VAL A 35 -9.04 3.14 19.59
N LYS A 36 -9.25 3.49 20.86
CA LYS A 36 -10.50 3.24 21.59
C LYS A 36 -11.77 3.76 20.86
N ASP A 37 -11.65 4.89 20.15
CA ASP A 37 -12.75 5.55 19.44
C ASP A 37 -12.70 5.33 17.91
N SER A 38 -11.78 4.49 17.43
CA SER A 38 -11.63 4.19 16.01
C SER A 38 -12.59 3.09 15.55
N GLN A 39 -13.12 3.21 14.33
CA GLN A 39 -13.79 2.09 13.67
C GLN A 39 -12.77 1.26 12.90
N ILE A 40 -12.43 0.07 13.41
CA ILE A 40 -11.47 -0.84 12.78
C ILE A 40 -12.24 -1.88 11.96
N ARG A 41 -11.90 -1.99 10.67
CA ARG A 41 -12.47 -2.97 9.74
C ARG A 41 -11.35 -3.67 8.96
N ILE A 42 -11.43 -4.99 8.90
CA ILE A 42 -10.42 -5.84 8.25
C ILE A 42 -11.03 -6.51 7.02
N MET A 43 -10.43 -6.24 5.86
CA MET A 43 -10.89 -6.69 4.55
C MET A 43 -10.68 -8.21 4.36
N PRO A 44 -11.42 -8.86 3.44
CA PRO A 44 -11.36 -10.32 3.24
C PRO A 44 -10.02 -10.88 2.76
N ASP A 45 -9.20 -10.05 2.12
CA ASP A 45 -7.86 -10.35 1.63
C ASP A 45 -6.78 -10.23 2.71
N THR A 46 -7.19 -10.09 3.97
CA THR A 46 -6.32 -9.95 5.13
C THR A 46 -5.27 -11.05 5.26
N HIS A 47 -4.06 -10.64 5.63
CA HIS A 47 -2.92 -11.50 5.94
C HIS A 47 -1.87 -10.72 6.74
N ALA A 48 -0.97 -11.45 7.40
CA ALA A 48 0.10 -10.84 8.19
C ALA A 48 1.00 -9.94 7.33
N GLY A 49 1.24 -8.73 7.82
CA GLY A 49 2.17 -7.77 7.21
C GLY A 49 3.39 -7.51 8.10
N ALA A 50 4.31 -6.66 7.62
CA ALA A 50 5.40 -6.15 8.44
C ALA A 50 4.84 -5.17 9.49
N GLY A 51 4.76 -5.63 10.74
CA GLY A 51 4.31 -4.85 11.91
C GLY A 51 2.82 -4.52 11.99
N CYS A 52 2.04 -4.68 10.91
CA CYS A 52 0.59 -4.49 10.91
C CYS A 52 -0.06 -5.30 9.77
N THR A 53 -1.28 -5.78 10.03
CA THR A 53 -2.10 -6.59 9.13
C THR A 53 -2.44 -5.84 7.84
N ILE A 54 -2.25 -6.52 6.70
CA ILE A 54 -2.72 -6.05 5.39
C ILE A 54 -4.24 -6.28 5.31
N GLY A 55 -4.98 -5.40 4.63
CA GLY A 55 -6.44 -5.39 4.65
C GLY A 55 -7.02 -4.52 5.78
N THR A 56 -6.18 -3.76 6.49
CA THR A 56 -6.65 -2.92 7.60
C THR A 56 -7.22 -1.60 7.09
N THR A 57 -8.40 -1.26 7.58
CA THR A 57 -8.95 0.09 7.51
C THR A 57 -9.33 0.59 8.89
N MET A 58 -9.12 1.87 9.14
CA MET A 58 -9.34 2.45 10.46
C MET A 58 -9.65 3.94 10.36
N THR A 59 -10.67 4.43 11.06
CA THR A 59 -10.86 5.88 11.20
C THR A 59 -9.79 6.49 12.09
N ILE A 60 -9.23 7.60 11.65
CA ILE A 60 -8.22 8.39 12.36
C ILE A 60 -8.87 9.66 12.89
N GLN A 61 -8.40 10.13 14.05
CA GLN A 61 -8.82 11.43 14.62
C GLN A 61 -7.60 12.34 14.75
N ASP A 62 -6.85 12.19 15.84
CA ASP A 62 -5.70 13.03 16.23
C ASP A 62 -4.39 12.24 16.34
N LYS A 63 -4.44 10.91 16.21
CA LYS A 63 -3.32 9.99 16.38
C LYS A 63 -3.15 9.07 15.19
N ILE A 64 -1.90 8.87 14.77
CA ILE A 64 -1.57 8.02 13.61
C ILE A 64 -0.28 7.23 13.84
N VAL A 65 -0.30 5.94 13.52
CA VAL A 65 0.90 5.09 13.48
C VAL A 65 1.33 4.96 12.01
N PRO A 66 2.49 5.51 11.61
CA PRO A 66 2.94 5.46 10.21
C PRO A 66 3.02 4.03 9.63
N ASN A 67 3.45 3.07 10.44
CA ASN A 67 3.55 1.67 10.07
C ASN A 67 2.19 1.00 9.78
N LEU A 68 1.08 1.55 10.29
CA LEU A 68 -0.26 1.09 9.93
C LEU A 68 -0.61 1.43 8.47
N VAL A 69 0.02 2.43 7.84
CA VAL A 69 -0.11 2.70 6.40
C VAL A 69 0.88 1.85 5.59
N GLY A 70 2.11 1.75 6.09
CA GLY A 70 3.21 1.01 5.45
C GLY A 70 4.20 1.92 4.72
N VAL A 71 5.28 1.30 4.23
CA VAL A 71 6.43 2.03 3.67
C VAL A 71 6.23 2.48 2.21
N ASP A 72 5.32 1.86 1.47
CA ASP A 72 5.03 2.22 0.09
C ASP A 72 3.76 3.06 0.01
N ILE A 73 3.89 4.30 0.49
CA ILE A 73 2.80 5.28 0.55
C ILE A 73 2.25 5.53 -0.86
N GLY A 74 0.92 5.57 -1.01
CA GLY A 74 0.24 5.79 -2.27
C GLY A 74 0.38 4.64 -3.27
N CYS A 75 0.87 3.46 -2.86
CA CYS A 75 0.88 2.27 -3.71
C CYS A 75 -0.54 2.01 -4.24
N GLY A 76 -0.63 1.70 -5.53
CA GLY A 76 -1.88 1.67 -6.25
C GLY A 76 -1.71 1.31 -7.71
N MET A 77 -2.83 1.25 -8.42
CA MET A 77 -2.89 0.95 -9.83
C MET A 77 -3.41 2.15 -10.61
N GLU A 78 -2.76 2.42 -11.73
CA GLU A 78 -3.28 3.28 -12.78
C GLU A 78 -3.81 2.40 -13.90
N VAL A 79 -5.04 2.67 -14.34
CA VAL A 79 -5.71 1.91 -15.39
C VAL A 79 -6.05 2.86 -16.52
N VAL A 80 -5.67 2.52 -17.74
CA VAL A 80 -6.10 3.23 -18.95
C VAL A 80 -6.63 2.28 -19.99
N VAL A 81 -7.66 2.70 -20.72
CA VAL A 81 -8.17 2.03 -21.91
C VAL A 81 -7.53 2.66 -23.13
N ILE A 82 -7.02 1.84 -24.06
CA ILE A 82 -6.38 2.32 -25.29
C ILE A 82 -7.27 2.14 -26.52
N ASP A 83 -6.99 2.88 -27.58
CA ASP A 83 -7.70 2.84 -28.86
C ASP A 83 -7.30 1.67 -29.78
N LYS A 84 -6.73 0.60 -29.21
CA LYS A 84 -6.24 -0.59 -29.93
C LYS A 84 -6.97 -1.85 -29.52
N LYS A 85 -7.13 -2.76 -30.48
CA LYS A 85 -7.51 -4.15 -30.25
C LYS A 85 -6.28 -5.04 -30.08
N LYS A 86 -6.47 -6.21 -29.47
CA LYS A 86 -5.41 -7.19 -29.20
C LYS A 86 -4.60 -7.53 -30.45
N GLU A 87 -5.26 -7.68 -31.59
CA GLU A 87 -4.65 -8.09 -32.86
C GLU A 87 -3.73 -6.99 -33.46
N GLU A 88 -3.89 -5.74 -33.03
CA GLU A 88 -3.09 -4.61 -33.49
C GLU A 88 -1.80 -4.44 -32.68
N ILE A 89 -1.61 -5.22 -31.61
CA ILE A 89 -0.55 -5.00 -30.62
C ILE A 89 0.58 -6.00 -30.85
N ASN A 90 1.78 -5.46 -31.08
CA ASN A 90 3.01 -6.24 -31.06
C ASN A 90 3.57 -6.29 -29.62
N PHE A 91 3.44 -7.44 -28.97
CA PHE A 91 3.88 -7.64 -27.59
C PHE A 91 5.40 -7.58 -27.40
N ASP A 92 6.19 -8.03 -28.37
CA ASP A 92 7.65 -7.94 -28.31
C ASP A 92 8.09 -6.46 -28.32
N CYS A 93 7.49 -5.66 -29.21
CA CYS A 93 7.75 -4.22 -29.29
C CYS A 93 7.31 -3.48 -28.01
N LEU A 94 6.18 -3.89 -27.41
CA LEU A 94 5.72 -3.37 -26.13
C LEU A 94 6.74 -3.68 -25.02
N ASP A 95 7.24 -4.91 -24.93
CA ASP A 95 8.22 -5.32 -23.92
C ASP A 95 9.53 -4.55 -24.04
N GLU A 96 10.06 -4.42 -25.26
CA GLU A 96 11.25 -3.62 -25.53
C GLU A 96 11.05 -2.15 -25.13
N THR A 97 9.86 -1.60 -25.43
CA THR A 97 9.51 -0.22 -25.07
C THR A 97 9.47 -0.04 -23.56
N ILE A 98 8.79 -0.93 -22.83
CA ILE A 98 8.73 -0.89 -21.36
C ILE A 98 10.14 -0.99 -20.77
N ARG A 99 10.93 -1.97 -21.19
CA ARG A 99 12.30 -2.17 -20.68
C ARG A 99 13.23 -0.99 -20.92
N LYS A 100 13.04 -0.29 -22.04
CA LYS A 100 13.87 0.85 -22.44
C LYS A 100 13.46 2.16 -21.75
N PHE A 101 12.16 2.40 -21.58
CA PHE A 101 11.65 3.71 -21.15
C PHE A 101 11.05 3.74 -19.74
N VAL A 102 10.80 2.58 -19.13
CA VAL A 102 10.30 2.44 -17.76
C VAL A 102 11.35 1.72 -16.90
N PRO A 103 12.23 2.45 -16.19
CA PRO A 103 13.20 1.82 -15.30
C PRO A 103 12.50 0.98 -14.22
N SER A 104 13.08 -0.19 -13.98
CA SER A 104 12.56 -1.21 -13.08
C SER A 104 13.61 -1.65 -12.04
N GLY A 105 13.16 -2.29 -10.97
CA GLY A 105 14.01 -2.70 -9.85
C GLY A 105 14.55 -1.52 -9.05
N PHE A 106 15.87 -1.47 -8.88
CA PHE A 106 16.57 -0.38 -8.19
C PHE A 106 16.98 0.78 -9.11
N ARG A 107 16.76 0.64 -10.42
CA ARG A 107 17.14 1.66 -11.41
C ARG A 107 16.23 2.89 -11.32
N ILE A 108 16.83 4.04 -11.61
CA ILE A 108 16.17 5.35 -11.71
C ILE A 108 16.50 5.96 -13.08
N ARG A 109 15.81 7.03 -13.48
CA ARG A 109 16.08 7.70 -14.76
C ARG A 109 17.40 8.49 -14.70
N ASP A 110 18.12 8.58 -15.81
CA ASP A 110 19.29 9.46 -15.90
C ASP A 110 18.91 10.94 -15.84
N LYS A 111 17.79 11.28 -16.50
CA LYS A 111 17.16 12.61 -16.52
C LYS A 111 15.75 12.52 -15.95
N GLU A 112 15.37 13.54 -15.18
CA GLU A 112 14.05 13.64 -14.57
C GLU A 112 12.93 13.59 -15.61
N HIS A 113 11.85 12.87 -15.28
CA HIS A 113 10.63 12.92 -16.07
C HIS A 113 9.95 14.29 -15.92
N ARG A 114 9.21 14.75 -16.93
CA ARG A 114 8.54 16.07 -16.91
C ARG A 114 7.59 16.25 -15.73
N PHE A 115 6.96 15.17 -15.25
CA PHE A 115 6.05 15.19 -14.09
C PHE A 115 6.78 15.39 -12.75
N SER A 116 8.11 15.24 -12.70
CA SER A 116 8.92 15.62 -11.51
C SER A 116 8.63 17.05 -11.07
N LYS A 117 8.46 17.97 -12.03
CA LYS A 117 8.19 19.40 -11.78
C LYS A 117 6.82 19.70 -11.17
N MET A 118 5.93 18.72 -11.13
CA MET A 118 4.57 18.86 -10.57
C MET A 118 4.51 18.44 -9.10
N ILE A 119 5.62 17.96 -8.54
CA ILE A 119 5.71 17.55 -7.14
C ILE A 119 6.27 18.72 -6.31
N ASP A 120 5.58 19.03 -5.21
CA ASP A 120 6.07 19.97 -4.20
C ASP A 120 7.08 19.27 -3.28
N PHE A 121 8.32 19.19 -3.74
CA PHE A 121 9.41 18.59 -2.95
C PHE A 121 9.84 19.45 -1.76
N ASP A 122 9.71 20.78 -1.86
CA ASP A 122 10.08 21.71 -0.80
C ASP A 122 9.10 21.63 0.38
N GLY A 123 7.87 21.17 0.13
CA GLY A 123 6.87 20.91 1.16
C GLY A 123 7.11 19.67 2.01
N VAL A 124 8.01 18.75 1.63
CA VAL A 124 8.28 17.51 2.39
C VAL A 124 9.13 17.83 3.63
N ARG A 125 8.61 17.49 4.81
CA ARG A 125 9.23 17.80 6.12
C ARG A 125 10.23 16.72 6.55
N ALA A 126 9.95 15.46 6.23
CA ALA A 126 10.85 14.35 6.50
C ALA A 126 12.15 14.46 5.67
N PRO A 127 13.30 14.05 6.21
CA PRO A 127 14.53 14.01 5.45
C PRO A 127 14.46 12.98 4.32
N PHE A 128 14.79 13.39 3.10
CA PHE A 128 14.81 12.54 1.91
C PHE A 128 15.91 12.95 0.93
N THR A 129 16.17 12.11 -0.07
CA THR A 129 17.17 12.40 -1.11
C THR A 129 16.51 13.01 -2.34
N LEU A 130 16.52 14.34 -2.45
CA LEU A 130 15.83 15.09 -3.52
C LEU A 130 16.14 14.59 -4.92
N GLN A 131 17.42 14.53 -5.30
CA GLN A 131 17.82 14.10 -6.65
C GLN A 131 17.33 12.68 -6.98
N ARG A 132 17.34 11.78 -5.99
CA ARG A 132 16.85 10.42 -6.17
C ARG A 132 15.33 10.40 -6.35
N ALA A 133 14.59 11.19 -5.58
CA ALA A 133 13.14 11.31 -5.71
C ALA A 133 12.74 11.86 -7.09
N GLN A 134 13.35 12.97 -7.53
CA GLN A 134 13.09 13.58 -8.84
C GLN A 134 13.32 12.60 -10.01
N LYS A 135 14.42 11.83 -9.95
CA LYS A 135 14.77 10.83 -10.97
C LYS A 135 13.99 9.51 -10.86
N SER A 136 13.24 9.31 -9.78
CA SER A 136 12.46 8.10 -9.56
C SER A 136 11.01 8.21 -10.07
N ILE A 137 10.54 9.38 -10.51
CA ILE A 137 9.25 9.53 -11.19
C ILE A 137 9.31 8.84 -12.56
N GLY A 138 8.29 8.05 -12.89
CA GLY A 138 8.23 7.24 -14.10
C GLY A 138 9.07 5.97 -13.99
N THR A 139 9.14 5.36 -12.80
CA THR A 139 9.86 4.10 -12.55
C THR A 139 8.96 3.09 -11.85
N LEU A 140 9.06 1.82 -12.28
CA LEU A 140 8.19 0.75 -11.80
C LEU A 140 8.55 0.34 -10.38
N GLY A 141 9.85 0.17 -10.13
CA GLY A 141 10.34 -0.46 -8.92
C GLY A 141 10.41 -1.98 -8.98
N GLY A 142 10.44 -2.62 -7.81
CA GLY A 142 10.49 -4.08 -7.66
C GLY A 142 9.41 -4.58 -6.70
N GLY A 143 9.48 -5.84 -6.30
CA GLY A 143 8.47 -6.46 -5.44
C GLY A 143 7.22 -6.85 -6.23
N ASN A 144 6.03 -6.47 -5.76
CA ASN A 144 4.76 -6.81 -6.41
C ASN A 144 4.33 -5.81 -7.51
N HIS A 145 5.19 -4.87 -7.89
CA HIS A 145 4.92 -3.87 -8.93
C HIS A 145 5.03 -4.48 -10.32
N PHE A 146 4.09 -4.14 -11.20
CA PHE A 146 3.99 -4.70 -12.55
C PHE A 146 3.40 -3.71 -13.55
N VAL A 147 3.59 -4.03 -14.84
CA VAL A 147 2.86 -3.47 -15.98
C VAL A 147 2.15 -4.62 -16.66
N GLU A 148 0.85 -4.50 -16.86
CA GLU A 148 0.03 -5.50 -17.54
C GLU A 148 -0.77 -4.86 -18.66
N LEU A 149 -0.96 -5.61 -19.74
CA LEU A 149 -1.98 -5.34 -20.74
C LEU A 149 -3.07 -6.39 -20.56
N ASN A 150 -4.32 -5.96 -20.50
CA ASN A 150 -5.47 -6.84 -20.24
C ASN A 150 -6.58 -6.59 -21.27
N GLU A 151 -7.49 -7.55 -21.40
CA GLU A 151 -8.65 -7.49 -22.29
C GLU A 151 -9.94 -7.82 -21.53
N ASP A 152 -11.03 -7.07 -21.78
CA ASP A 152 -12.36 -7.41 -21.28
C ASP A 152 -13.16 -8.31 -22.25
N ASP A 153 -14.36 -8.71 -21.83
CA ASP A 153 -15.28 -9.54 -22.61
C ASP A 153 -15.81 -8.87 -23.90
N LYS A 154 -15.53 -7.58 -24.10
CA LYS A 154 -15.90 -6.78 -25.29
C LYS A 154 -14.69 -6.47 -26.18
N GLY A 155 -13.52 -7.02 -25.84
CA GLY A 155 -12.28 -6.80 -26.57
C GLY A 155 -11.71 -5.39 -26.39
N ASN A 156 -12.05 -4.67 -25.31
CA ASN A 156 -11.35 -3.42 -24.98
C ASN A 156 -10.03 -3.76 -24.29
N VAL A 157 -8.98 -3.03 -24.63
CA VAL A 157 -7.64 -3.28 -24.11
C VAL A 157 -7.28 -2.24 -23.04
N TYR A 158 -6.79 -2.74 -21.91
CA TYR A 158 -6.47 -1.98 -20.71
C TYR A 158 -4.97 -2.09 -20.41
N ILE A 159 -4.29 -0.97 -20.16
CA ILE A 159 -2.98 -0.98 -19.48
C ILE A 159 -3.22 -0.79 -17.99
N VAL A 160 -2.63 -1.67 -17.18
CA VAL A 160 -2.66 -1.58 -15.72
C VAL A 160 -1.22 -1.46 -15.22
N ILE A 161 -0.91 -0.38 -14.50
CA ILE A 161 0.41 -0.19 -13.88
C ILE A 161 0.26 -0.15 -12.37
N HIS A 162 0.84 -1.13 -11.69
CA HIS A 162 0.92 -1.20 -10.24
C HIS A 162 2.26 -0.67 -9.75
N SER A 163 2.24 0.45 -9.02
CA SER A 163 3.44 1.03 -8.39
C SER A 163 3.06 2.05 -7.30
N GLY A 164 4.06 2.50 -6.55
CA GLY A 164 3.91 3.42 -5.42
C GLY A 164 4.88 4.59 -5.43
N SER A 165 5.18 5.11 -4.25
CA SER A 165 5.98 6.33 -4.03
C SER A 165 7.49 6.10 -4.03
N ARG A 166 7.92 4.88 -4.36
CA ARG A 166 9.34 4.51 -4.47
C ARG A 166 10.06 4.79 -3.15
N ASN A 167 11.31 5.26 -3.24
CA ASN A 167 12.12 5.48 -2.04
C ASN A 167 11.66 6.69 -1.21
N LEU A 168 10.94 7.65 -1.80
CA LEU A 168 10.44 8.82 -1.09
C LEU A 168 9.47 8.41 0.03
N GLY A 169 8.42 7.64 -0.29
CA GLY A 169 7.47 7.18 0.73
C GLY A 169 8.11 6.29 1.78
N LYS A 170 9.11 5.49 1.40
CA LYS A 170 9.89 4.69 2.35
C LYS A 170 10.62 5.58 3.36
N GLN A 171 11.33 6.62 2.90
CA GLN A 171 12.07 7.54 3.76
C GLN A 171 11.13 8.30 4.71
N ILE A 172 9.99 8.77 4.19
CA ILE A 172 8.93 9.41 4.99
C ILE A 172 8.42 8.46 6.08
N ALA A 173 7.99 7.24 5.70
CA ALA A 173 7.45 6.26 6.65
C ALA A 173 8.45 5.86 7.73
N GLU A 174 9.71 5.60 7.36
CA GLU A 174 10.77 5.22 8.31
C GLU A 174 11.11 6.37 9.27
N TYR A 175 11.23 7.61 8.76
CA TYR A 175 11.48 8.79 9.58
C TYR A 175 10.38 8.97 10.63
N TYR A 176 9.12 9.01 10.20
CA TYR A 176 8.01 9.27 11.10
C TYR A 176 7.77 8.14 12.09
N GLN A 177 8.02 6.87 11.71
CA GLN A 177 7.91 5.76 12.65
C GLN A 177 9.00 5.83 13.75
N ASN A 178 10.23 6.20 13.38
CA ASN A 178 11.31 6.40 14.35
C ASN A 178 10.99 7.59 15.26
N PHE A 179 10.55 8.70 14.68
CA PHE A 179 10.17 9.91 15.41
C PHE A 179 9.05 9.66 16.42
N ALA A 180 7.99 8.94 16.01
CA ALA A 180 6.90 8.54 16.90
C ALA A 180 7.41 7.73 18.10
N TYR A 181 8.28 6.75 17.83
CA TYR A 181 8.83 5.91 18.89
C TYR A 181 9.71 6.71 19.86
N GLU A 182 10.59 7.56 19.33
CA GLU A 182 11.48 8.42 20.13
C GLU A 182 10.69 9.38 21.03
N GLN A 183 9.62 9.99 20.50
CA GLN A 183 8.75 10.87 21.28
C GLN A 183 8.05 10.13 22.43
N LEU A 184 7.49 8.94 22.16
CA LEU A 184 6.72 8.21 23.17
C LEU A 184 7.58 7.59 24.29
N ILE A 185 8.87 7.34 24.03
CA ILE A 185 9.80 6.86 25.06
C ILE A 185 10.57 7.99 25.76
N ASP A 186 10.42 9.23 25.29
CA ASP A 186 11.07 10.38 25.89
C ASP A 186 10.43 10.70 27.24
N VAL A 187 11.28 10.84 28.24
CA VAL A 187 10.90 11.14 29.63
C VAL A 187 11.50 12.48 30.07
N THR A 188 12.13 13.24 29.16
CA THR A 188 12.84 14.48 29.49
C THR A 188 11.92 15.52 30.11
N SER A 189 10.73 15.74 29.53
CA SER A 189 9.73 16.66 30.10
C SER A 189 9.30 16.24 31.51
N MET A 190 9.01 14.95 31.70
CA MET A 190 8.65 14.37 33.00
C MET A 190 9.79 14.53 34.02
N LYS A 191 11.05 14.34 33.60
CA LYS A 191 12.22 14.57 34.45
C LYS A 191 12.32 16.03 34.87
N ASP A 192 12.15 16.96 33.94
CA ASP A 192 12.20 18.40 34.20
C ASP A 192 11.10 18.86 35.16
N GLU A 193 9.89 18.34 35.02
CA GLU A 193 8.77 18.60 35.94
C GLU A 193 9.06 18.08 37.35
N ILE A 194 9.60 16.86 37.47
CA ILE A 194 9.99 16.27 38.75
C ILE A 194 11.08 17.11 39.41
N ILE A 195 12.10 17.54 38.65
CA ILE A 195 13.17 18.42 39.14
C ILE A 195 12.56 19.74 39.66
N LYS A 196 11.74 20.42 38.85
CA LYS A 196 11.09 21.68 39.24
C LYS A 196 10.24 21.53 40.51
N ARG A 197 9.48 20.44 40.62
CA ARG A 197 8.66 20.14 41.80
C ARG A 197 9.52 19.93 43.04
N LEU A 198 10.53 19.07 42.97
CA LEU A 198 11.40 18.76 44.12
C LEU A 198 12.24 19.96 44.56
N MET A 199 12.69 20.80 43.63
CA MET A 199 13.34 22.07 43.96
C MET A 199 12.39 23.01 44.70
N LYS A 200 11.14 23.13 44.26
CA LYS A 200 10.12 23.96 44.92
C LYS A 200 9.76 23.46 46.33
N GLU A 201 9.83 22.15 46.55
CA GLU A 201 9.58 21.50 47.85
C GLU A 201 10.80 21.51 48.79
N GLY A 202 11.96 22.02 48.35
CA GLY A 202 13.20 21.99 49.13
C GLY A 202 13.82 20.60 49.29
N ARG A 203 13.40 19.63 48.45
CA ARG A 203 13.79 18.21 48.49
C ARG A 203 14.88 17.88 47.47
N GLU A 204 15.85 18.79 47.33
CA GLU A 204 16.90 18.70 46.30
C GLU A 204 17.74 17.42 46.40
N LYS A 205 17.97 16.92 47.63
CA LYS A 205 18.72 15.69 47.89
C LYS A 205 18.08 14.44 47.29
N GLU A 206 16.78 14.48 47.02
CA GLU A 206 16.01 13.33 46.51
C GLU A 206 15.93 13.29 44.98
N ILE A 207 16.38 14.34 44.28
CA ILE A 207 16.29 14.47 42.82
C ILE A 207 17.00 13.30 42.13
N GLN A 208 18.25 13.04 42.48
CA GLN A 208 19.06 12.01 41.81
C GLN A 208 18.47 10.60 41.98
N GLU A 209 17.97 10.28 43.17
CA GLU A 209 17.32 8.99 43.44
C GLU A 209 16.00 8.85 42.68
N THR A 210 15.16 9.89 42.72
CA THR A 210 13.87 9.92 42.01
C THR A 210 14.07 9.77 40.51
N LEU A 211 15.04 10.48 39.93
CA LEU A 211 15.35 10.40 38.49
C LEU A 211 15.84 9.02 38.05
N ARG A 212 16.62 8.32 38.90
CA ARG A 212 17.06 6.94 38.63
C ARG A 212 15.92 5.94 38.65
N GLY A 213 14.86 6.20 39.43
CA GLY A 213 13.67 5.37 39.49
C GLY A 213 12.75 5.46 38.26
N ILE A 214 12.92 6.48 37.41
CA ILE A 214 12.09 6.69 36.22
C ILE A 214 12.43 5.64 35.17
N LYS A 215 11.50 4.73 34.92
CA LYS A 215 11.58 3.78 33.82
C LYS A 215 10.99 4.39 32.56
N LYS A 216 11.64 4.15 31.42
CA LYS A 216 11.07 4.50 30.12
C LYS A 216 9.79 3.68 29.88
N PRO A 217 8.78 4.27 29.22
CA PRO A 217 7.63 3.53 28.75
C PRO A 217 8.04 2.34 27.88
N ASN A 218 7.37 1.19 28.05
CA ASN A 218 7.56 0.02 27.19
C ASN A 218 6.58 0.11 26.02
N ILE A 219 7.02 0.70 24.91
CA ILE A 219 6.21 0.91 23.70
C ILE A 219 6.71 -0.02 22.61
N ARG A 220 5.80 -0.70 21.90
CA ARG A 220 6.15 -1.45 20.69
C ARG A 220 6.38 -0.48 19.56
N LYS A 221 7.57 -0.50 18.97
CA LYS A 221 7.97 0.46 17.94
C LYS A 221 7.02 0.48 16.75
N GLU A 222 6.47 -0.67 16.37
CA GLU A 222 5.56 -0.84 15.23
C GLU A 222 4.17 -0.21 15.44
N LEU A 223 3.83 0.10 16.69
CA LEU A 223 2.55 0.72 17.11
C LEU A 223 2.77 2.11 17.74
N ALA A 224 3.98 2.66 17.64
CA ALA A 224 4.25 4.02 18.09
C ALA A 224 3.50 5.02 17.19
N TYR A 225 2.71 5.90 17.81
CA TYR A 225 1.87 6.88 17.13
C TYR A 225 2.43 8.29 17.23
N LEU A 226 2.06 9.11 16.26
CA LEU A 226 2.24 10.55 16.22
C LEU A 226 0.95 11.23 16.69
N GLU A 227 1.10 12.38 17.33
CA GLU A 227 0.02 13.29 17.69
C GLU A 227 0.46 14.75 17.50
N GLY A 228 -0.46 15.70 17.64
CA GLY A 228 -0.14 17.13 17.62
C GLY A 228 0.59 17.57 16.35
N GLN A 229 1.79 18.16 16.50
CA GLN A 229 2.56 18.64 15.35
C GLN A 229 3.12 17.50 14.50
N GLY A 230 3.61 16.40 15.12
CA GLY A 230 4.11 15.25 14.38
C GLY A 230 3.03 14.62 13.49
N PHE A 231 1.79 14.57 13.98
CA PHE A 231 0.63 14.16 13.19
C PHE A 231 0.44 15.06 11.96
N LYS A 232 0.41 16.38 12.16
CA LYS A 232 0.22 17.36 11.06
C LYS A 232 1.33 17.29 10.02
N ASP A 233 2.57 17.13 10.47
CA ASP A 233 3.74 17.00 9.60
C ASP A 233 3.64 15.72 8.76
N TYR A 234 3.28 14.60 9.38
CA TYR A 234 3.10 13.34 8.66
C TYR A 234 1.96 13.40 7.65
N MET A 235 0.81 14.01 7.99
CA MET A 235 -0.32 14.15 7.07
C MET A 235 0.05 15.01 5.84
N ASN A 236 0.87 16.05 6.02
CA ASN A 236 1.42 16.85 4.94
C ASN A 236 2.28 15.99 3.99
N ASP A 237 3.25 15.28 4.55
CA ASP A 237 4.18 14.45 3.76
C ASP A 237 3.47 13.26 3.11
N MET A 238 2.46 12.68 3.78
CA MET A 238 1.57 11.65 3.25
C MET A 238 0.86 12.15 1.99
N ASN A 239 0.31 13.37 2.02
CA ASN A 239 -0.36 13.96 0.86
C ASN A 239 0.59 14.12 -0.34
N ILE A 240 1.81 14.63 -0.10
CA ILE A 240 2.82 14.82 -1.14
C ILE A 240 3.28 13.46 -1.70
N ALA A 241 3.51 12.47 -0.84
CA ALA A 241 3.92 11.12 -1.25
C ALA A 241 2.81 10.39 -2.04
N GLN A 242 1.54 10.57 -1.66
CA GLN A 242 0.39 10.07 -2.42
C GLN A 242 0.35 10.69 -3.82
N LYS A 243 0.54 12.01 -3.93
CA LYS A 243 0.60 12.69 -5.23
C LYS A 243 1.79 12.24 -6.07
N TYR A 244 2.94 12.04 -5.43
CA TYR A 244 4.12 11.48 -6.06
C TYR A 244 3.85 10.09 -6.65
N ALA A 245 3.19 9.20 -5.90
CA ALA A 245 2.88 7.86 -6.37
C ALA A 245 1.91 7.87 -7.57
N GLU A 246 0.89 8.73 -7.54
CA GLU A 246 -0.04 8.95 -8.66
C GLU A 246 0.71 9.40 -9.92
N LEU A 247 1.51 10.46 -9.81
CA LEU A 247 2.29 10.97 -10.96
C LEU A 247 3.36 9.99 -11.43
N ASN A 248 3.91 9.16 -10.53
CA ASN A 248 4.83 8.10 -10.92
C ASN A 248 4.16 7.11 -11.87
N ARG A 249 2.94 6.66 -11.57
CA ARG A 249 2.19 5.74 -12.44
C ARG A 249 1.79 6.41 -13.75
N LYS A 250 1.26 7.63 -13.69
CA LYS A 250 0.88 8.39 -14.89
C LYS A 250 2.08 8.68 -15.79
N ALA A 251 3.27 8.90 -15.24
CA ALA A 251 4.50 9.05 -16.02
C ALA A 251 4.88 7.76 -16.78
N MET A 252 4.68 6.59 -16.18
CA MET A 252 4.93 5.32 -16.89
C MET A 252 3.91 5.08 -18.00
N ILE A 253 2.64 5.38 -17.76
CA ILE A 253 1.61 5.37 -18.82
C ILE A 253 1.99 6.31 -19.95
N ASP A 254 2.35 7.56 -19.63
CA ASP A 254 2.73 8.61 -20.59
C ASP A 254 3.88 8.15 -21.51
N GLU A 255 4.92 7.55 -20.94
CA GLU A 255 6.05 6.99 -21.71
C GLU A 255 5.59 5.85 -22.62
N ILE A 256 4.79 4.90 -22.13
CA ILE A 256 4.34 3.75 -22.93
C ILE A 256 3.45 4.22 -24.09
N VAL A 257 2.38 4.98 -23.80
CA VAL A 257 1.41 5.37 -24.84
C VAL A 257 2.03 6.30 -25.88
N THR A 258 2.95 7.18 -25.46
CA THR A 258 3.65 8.08 -26.41
C THR A 258 4.58 7.30 -27.32
N LYS A 259 5.31 6.29 -26.82
CA LYS A 259 6.27 5.51 -27.62
C LYS A 259 5.60 4.49 -28.53
N MET A 260 4.44 3.99 -28.11
CA MET A 260 3.64 3.05 -28.90
C MET A 260 2.65 3.73 -29.86
N ASP A 261 2.54 5.07 -29.82
CA ASP A 261 1.55 5.87 -30.57
C ASP A 261 0.10 5.40 -30.32
N TRP A 262 -0.22 5.21 -29.03
CA TRP A 262 -1.55 4.81 -28.57
C TRP A 262 -2.30 5.99 -27.98
N LYS A 263 -3.62 6.01 -28.15
CA LYS A 263 -4.49 7.02 -27.53
C LYS A 263 -5.24 6.42 -26.35
N VAL A 264 -5.25 7.16 -25.25
CA VAL A 264 -6.05 6.82 -24.08
C VAL A 264 -7.49 7.29 -24.29
N THR A 265 -8.45 6.38 -24.13
CA THR A 265 -9.89 6.63 -24.29
C THR A 265 -10.63 6.73 -22.96
N ASP A 266 -10.10 6.11 -21.90
CA ASP A 266 -10.64 6.17 -20.54
C ASP A 266 -9.49 5.93 -19.54
N GLN A 267 -9.60 6.48 -18.33
CA GLN A 267 -8.54 6.44 -17.31
C GLN A 267 -9.10 6.56 -15.90
N PHE A 268 -8.57 5.76 -14.97
CA PHE A 268 -8.85 5.89 -13.54
C PHE A 268 -7.72 5.32 -12.68
N THR A 269 -7.75 5.63 -11.39
CA THR A 269 -6.72 5.24 -10.41
C THR A 269 -7.38 4.56 -9.22
N THR A 270 -6.74 3.53 -8.66
CA THR A 270 -7.13 2.93 -7.38
C THR A 270 -5.89 2.77 -6.50
N ILE A 271 -5.87 3.39 -5.32
CA ILE A 271 -4.76 3.31 -4.35
C ILE A 271 -5.13 2.43 -3.14
N HIS A 272 -4.14 1.80 -2.52
CA HIS A 272 -4.36 0.82 -1.46
C HIS A 272 -3.47 0.90 -0.21
N ASN A 273 -2.48 1.80 -0.17
CA ASN A 273 -1.70 2.11 1.03
C ASN A 273 -1.64 3.62 1.25
N TYR A 274 -2.58 4.18 2.00
CA TYR A 274 -2.72 5.64 2.08
C TYR A 274 -3.61 6.07 3.26
N ILE A 275 -3.67 7.38 3.47
CA ILE A 275 -4.69 7.99 4.32
C ILE A 275 -5.58 8.85 3.43
N ASP A 276 -6.87 8.55 3.45
CA ASP A 276 -7.90 9.43 2.92
C ASP A 276 -8.04 10.62 3.87
N ILE A 277 -7.45 11.74 3.46
CA ILE A 277 -7.35 12.95 4.29
C ILE A 277 -8.72 13.62 4.46
N GLU A 278 -9.61 13.48 3.49
CA GLU A 278 -10.93 14.10 3.52
C GLU A 278 -11.84 13.36 4.51
N ASN A 279 -11.84 12.03 4.47
CA ASN A 279 -12.68 11.20 5.33
C ASN A 279 -11.97 10.72 6.61
N MET A 280 -10.68 11.01 6.75
CA MET A 280 -9.80 10.56 7.82
C MET A 280 -9.81 9.02 7.98
N ILE A 281 -9.66 8.31 6.87
CA ILE A 281 -9.66 6.83 6.85
C ILE A 281 -8.27 6.33 6.44
N LEU A 282 -7.64 5.58 7.33
CA LEU A 282 -6.44 4.80 7.04
C LEU A 282 -6.81 3.59 6.19
N ARG A 283 -6.02 3.29 5.16
CA ARG A 283 -6.11 2.04 4.41
C ARG A 283 -4.73 1.45 4.13
N LYS A 284 -4.50 0.20 4.53
CA LYS A 284 -3.30 -0.60 4.20
C LYS A 284 -3.70 -1.92 3.60
N GLY A 285 -3.38 -2.12 2.33
CA GLY A 285 -3.93 -3.18 1.49
C GLY A 285 -5.46 -3.15 1.46
N ALA A 286 -6.04 -1.96 1.36
CA ALA A 286 -7.48 -1.79 1.19
C ALA A 286 -7.73 -0.57 0.31
N ILE A 287 -8.78 -0.63 -0.50
CA ILE A 287 -9.12 0.43 -1.46
C ILE A 287 -10.30 1.26 -0.96
N SER A 288 -10.46 2.47 -1.49
CA SER A 288 -11.74 3.17 -1.37
C SER A 288 -12.80 2.41 -2.16
N ALA A 289 -14.03 2.41 -1.66
CA ALA A 289 -15.20 1.84 -2.31
C ALA A 289 -16.41 2.77 -2.06
N GLN A 290 -16.20 4.08 -2.26
CA GLN A 290 -17.28 5.06 -2.19
C GLN A 290 -18.35 4.73 -3.24
N LYS A 291 -19.57 5.22 -3.01
CA LYS A 291 -20.69 4.92 -3.90
C LYS A 291 -20.38 5.38 -5.32
N ASP A 292 -20.52 4.47 -6.28
CA ASP A 292 -20.28 4.68 -7.71
C ASP A 292 -18.81 5.00 -8.07
N GLU A 293 -17.87 4.82 -7.15
CA GLU A 293 -16.44 4.95 -7.42
C GLU A 293 -15.93 3.74 -8.18
N ARG A 294 -15.28 3.97 -9.33
CA ARG A 294 -14.69 2.88 -10.13
C ARG A 294 -13.38 2.41 -9.51
N VAL A 295 -13.26 1.10 -9.34
CA VAL A 295 -12.10 0.46 -8.71
C VAL A 295 -11.58 -0.72 -9.50
N ILE A 296 -10.29 -1.01 -9.33
CA ILE A 296 -9.63 -2.23 -9.81
C ILE A 296 -9.11 -3.06 -8.63
N ILE A 297 -9.31 -4.38 -8.71
CA ILE A 297 -8.84 -5.36 -7.72
C ILE A 297 -8.04 -6.43 -8.48
N PRO A 298 -6.71 -6.49 -8.34
CA PRO A 298 -5.86 -7.48 -8.98
C PRO A 298 -5.98 -8.84 -8.29
N ILE A 299 -6.08 -9.90 -9.08
CA ILE A 299 -6.18 -11.26 -8.59
C ILE A 299 -4.82 -11.93 -8.64
N ASN A 300 -4.29 -12.16 -9.85
CA ASN A 300 -2.94 -12.67 -10.10
C ASN A 300 -2.58 -12.52 -11.59
N MET A 301 -1.33 -12.85 -11.93
CA MET A 301 -0.76 -12.67 -13.28
C MET A 301 -1.44 -13.48 -14.40
N ARG A 302 -2.27 -14.49 -14.07
CA ARG A 302 -3.02 -15.32 -15.02
C ARG A 302 -4.49 -14.93 -15.09
N ASP A 303 -5.11 -14.74 -13.94
CA ASP A 303 -6.56 -14.55 -13.83
C ASP A 303 -6.97 -13.10 -14.03
N GLY A 304 -6.02 -12.17 -13.91
CA GLY A 304 -6.17 -10.75 -14.21
C GLY A 304 -6.73 -9.95 -13.05
N SER A 305 -7.63 -9.02 -13.37
CA SER A 305 -8.17 -8.07 -12.42
C SER A 305 -9.68 -7.91 -12.55
N ILE A 306 -10.34 -7.57 -11.45
CA ILE A 306 -11.75 -7.23 -11.39
C ILE A 306 -11.89 -5.72 -11.50
N ILE A 307 -12.74 -5.24 -12.42
CA ILE A 307 -13.24 -3.87 -12.46
C ILE A 307 -14.62 -3.83 -11.82
N ALA A 308 -14.76 -2.99 -10.81
CA ALA A 308 -15.98 -2.89 -10.01
C ALA A 308 -16.31 -1.43 -9.68
N PHE A 309 -17.48 -1.22 -9.09
CA PHE A 309 -17.92 0.06 -8.55
C PHE A 309 -18.19 -0.08 -7.05
N GLY A 310 -17.75 0.88 -6.26
CA GLY A 310 -18.02 0.90 -4.83
C GLY A 310 -19.51 1.10 -4.53
N LYS A 311 -19.98 0.43 -3.47
CA LYS A 311 -21.37 0.54 -2.97
C LYS A 311 -21.52 1.63 -1.92
N GLY A 312 -20.43 2.20 -1.43
CA GLY A 312 -20.44 3.22 -0.38
C GLY A 312 -20.94 2.69 0.96
N ASN A 313 -20.57 1.44 1.31
CA ASN A 313 -21.05 0.82 2.53
C ASN A 313 -20.33 1.39 3.78
N PRO A 314 -21.03 2.11 4.68
CA PRO A 314 -20.41 2.73 5.84
C PRO A 314 -19.88 1.72 6.85
N ASP A 315 -20.49 0.53 6.96
CA ASP A 315 -20.03 -0.53 7.86
C ASP A 315 -18.66 -1.09 7.43
N TRP A 316 -18.29 -0.90 6.16
CA TRP A 316 -17.00 -1.29 5.59
C TRP A 316 -15.98 -0.14 5.61
N ASN A 317 -16.22 0.94 6.35
CA ASN A 317 -15.45 2.19 6.25
C ASN A 317 -15.36 2.68 4.79
N PHE A 318 -16.43 2.51 3.99
CA PHE A 318 -16.45 2.84 2.57
C PHE A 318 -15.24 2.25 1.82
N SER A 319 -14.89 0.99 2.11
CA SER A 319 -13.65 0.35 1.64
C SER A 319 -13.88 -1.05 1.10
N GLY A 320 -12.98 -1.50 0.23
CA GLY A 320 -12.94 -2.85 -0.32
C GLY A 320 -11.54 -3.48 -0.23
N PRO A 321 -11.40 -4.77 -0.59
CA PRO A 321 -10.09 -5.41 -0.64
C PRO A 321 -9.25 -4.86 -1.78
N HIS A 322 -7.94 -4.87 -1.61
CA HIS A 322 -7.00 -4.39 -2.62
C HIS A 322 -6.52 -5.48 -3.58
N GLY A 323 -6.81 -6.76 -3.30
CA GLY A 323 -6.44 -7.87 -4.17
C GLY A 323 -6.95 -9.21 -3.65
N ALA A 324 -6.41 -10.30 -4.18
CA ALA A 324 -6.79 -11.65 -3.75
C ALA A 324 -6.28 -12.04 -2.35
N GLY A 325 -5.22 -11.38 -1.86
CA GLY A 325 -4.53 -11.81 -0.64
C GLY A 325 -3.73 -13.11 -0.85
N ARG A 326 -2.70 -13.30 -0.05
CA ARG A 326 -1.77 -14.43 -0.20
C ARG A 326 -2.19 -15.60 0.69
N ILE A 327 -2.09 -16.82 0.18
CA ILE A 327 -2.26 -18.06 0.97
C ILE A 327 -0.94 -18.55 1.57
N MET A 328 0.20 -18.04 1.09
CA MET A 328 1.52 -18.39 1.62
C MET A 328 2.53 -17.24 1.51
N SER A 329 3.53 -17.27 2.41
CA SER A 329 4.61 -16.29 2.42
C SER A 329 5.51 -16.43 1.19
N ARG A 330 6.25 -15.37 0.85
CA ARG A 330 7.20 -15.38 -0.27
C ARG A 330 8.26 -16.47 -0.12
N LYS A 331 8.76 -16.67 1.11
CA LYS A 331 9.73 -17.71 1.43
C LYS A 331 9.17 -19.10 1.16
N LYS A 332 7.95 -19.37 1.64
CA LYS A 332 7.28 -20.66 1.46
C LYS A 332 6.95 -20.94 -0.01
N ALA A 333 6.58 -19.91 -0.78
CA ALA A 333 6.36 -20.04 -2.22
C ALA A 333 7.64 -20.48 -2.96
N LYS A 334 8.80 -19.90 -2.63
CA LYS A 334 10.10 -20.28 -3.20
C LYS A 334 10.55 -21.70 -2.84
N GLU A 335 10.09 -22.23 -1.71
CA GLU A 335 10.42 -23.58 -1.26
C GLU A 335 9.53 -24.67 -1.88
N LEU A 336 8.26 -24.36 -2.17
CA LEU A 336 7.25 -25.35 -2.55
C LEU A 336 6.88 -25.37 -4.03
N LEU A 337 6.99 -24.24 -4.73
CA LEU A 337 6.55 -24.15 -6.12
C LEU A 337 7.68 -24.53 -7.08
N SER A 338 7.31 -25.20 -8.17
CA SER A 338 8.22 -25.48 -9.27
C SER A 338 8.12 -24.39 -10.35
N LEU A 339 9.23 -24.10 -11.01
CA LEU A 339 9.25 -23.16 -12.15
C LEU A 339 8.44 -23.71 -13.34
N GLU A 340 8.46 -25.03 -13.53
CA GLU A 340 7.70 -25.71 -14.58
C GLU A 340 6.18 -25.52 -14.38
N ASP A 341 5.66 -25.73 -13.16
CA ASP A 341 4.25 -25.47 -12.86
C ASP A 341 3.89 -24.00 -13.10
N PHE A 342 4.79 -23.08 -12.71
CA PHE A 342 4.56 -21.66 -12.96
C PHE A 342 4.47 -21.36 -14.47
N GLN A 343 5.39 -21.88 -15.29
CA GLN A 343 5.35 -21.75 -16.75
C GLN A 343 4.07 -22.33 -17.34
N ASN A 344 3.68 -23.53 -16.92
CA ASN A 344 2.47 -24.21 -17.39
C ASN A 344 1.18 -23.42 -17.07
N THR A 345 1.17 -22.64 -15.98
CA THR A 345 0.00 -21.81 -15.64
C THR A 345 -0.11 -20.52 -16.46
N MET A 346 0.95 -20.11 -17.16
CA MET A 346 1.06 -18.80 -17.83
C MET A 346 1.06 -18.91 -19.36
N THR A 347 0.76 -20.07 -19.94
CA THR A 347 0.85 -20.35 -21.39
C THR A 347 0.00 -19.42 -22.26
N GLU A 348 -1.10 -18.90 -21.71
CA GLU A 348 -2.04 -18.01 -22.42
C GLU A 348 -1.68 -16.52 -22.29
N VAL A 349 -0.61 -16.18 -21.55
CA VAL A 349 -0.19 -14.80 -21.28
C VAL A 349 1.20 -14.58 -21.86
N TRP A 350 1.36 -13.57 -22.71
CA TRP A 350 2.69 -13.18 -23.15
C TRP A 350 3.46 -12.60 -21.97
N THR A 351 4.59 -13.19 -21.60
CA THR A 351 5.38 -12.68 -20.47
C THR A 351 6.85 -13.07 -20.57
N THR A 352 7.70 -12.13 -20.17
CA THR A 352 9.15 -12.35 -19.94
C THR A 352 9.49 -12.44 -18.46
N SER A 353 8.47 -12.51 -17.60
CA SER A 353 8.60 -12.40 -16.14
C SER A 353 8.42 -13.71 -15.40
N VAL A 354 8.24 -14.84 -16.09
CA VAL A 354 8.25 -16.18 -15.46
C VAL A 354 9.69 -16.61 -15.25
N ALA A 355 10.19 -16.46 -14.02
CA ALA A 355 11.55 -16.77 -13.62
C ALA A 355 11.59 -17.20 -12.13
N GLU A 356 12.70 -17.78 -11.69
CA GLU A 356 12.90 -18.12 -10.26
C GLU A 356 12.78 -16.88 -9.35
N SER A 357 13.18 -15.70 -9.84
CA SER A 357 13.09 -14.44 -9.09
C SER A 357 11.66 -14.01 -8.78
N THR A 358 10.68 -14.45 -9.57
CA THR A 358 9.26 -14.06 -9.49
C THR A 358 8.34 -15.18 -9.07
N ILE A 359 8.87 -16.36 -8.75
CA ILE A 359 8.08 -17.54 -8.35
C ILE A 359 7.23 -17.26 -7.10
N ASP A 360 7.65 -16.33 -6.24
CA ASP A 360 6.87 -15.90 -5.08
C ASP A 360 5.61 -15.10 -5.44
N GLU A 361 5.37 -14.85 -6.72
CA GLU A 361 4.24 -14.10 -7.25
C GLU A 361 3.41 -14.93 -8.25
N ALA A 362 3.71 -16.23 -8.37
CA ALA A 362 2.97 -17.17 -9.22
C ALA A 362 1.48 -17.24 -8.86
N PRO A 363 0.56 -17.54 -9.81
CA PRO A 363 -0.89 -17.57 -9.55
C PRO A 363 -1.32 -18.41 -8.34
N MET A 364 -0.59 -19.50 -8.06
CA MET A 364 -0.84 -20.44 -6.96
C MET A 364 -0.64 -19.84 -5.55
N VAL A 365 -0.01 -18.67 -5.41
CA VAL A 365 0.23 -18.05 -4.09
C VAL A 365 -0.94 -17.21 -3.59
N TYR A 366 -1.94 -16.97 -4.44
CA TYR A 366 -3.08 -16.09 -4.18
C TYR A 366 -4.36 -16.86 -3.86
N LYS A 367 -5.28 -16.25 -3.11
CA LYS A 367 -6.59 -16.84 -2.85
C LYS A 367 -7.39 -16.97 -4.16
N PRO A 368 -8.29 -17.95 -4.27
CA PRO A 368 -9.16 -18.08 -5.45
C PRO A 368 -10.05 -16.85 -5.65
N MET A 369 -10.25 -16.45 -6.90
CA MET A 369 -11.09 -15.30 -7.25
C MET A 369 -12.52 -15.39 -6.69
N ASN A 370 -13.12 -16.60 -6.67
CA ASN A 370 -14.47 -16.81 -6.16
C ASN A 370 -14.61 -16.46 -4.67
N GLU A 371 -13.56 -16.66 -3.86
CA GLU A 371 -13.57 -16.29 -2.45
C GLU A 371 -13.66 -14.76 -2.28
N ILE A 372 -12.97 -14.00 -3.14
CA ILE A 372 -13.06 -12.54 -3.15
C ILE A 372 -14.43 -12.08 -3.62
N ILE A 373 -14.93 -12.64 -4.73
CA ILE A 373 -16.25 -12.29 -5.28
C ILE A 373 -17.34 -12.47 -4.22
N GLU A 374 -17.35 -13.61 -3.53
CA GLU A 374 -18.35 -13.90 -2.49
C GLU A 374 -18.24 -12.96 -1.29
N ASN A 375 -17.03 -12.73 -0.79
CA ASN A 375 -16.84 -11.90 0.40
C ASN A 375 -17.01 -10.40 0.16
N THR A 376 -17.07 -9.95 -1.09
CA THR A 376 -17.09 -8.50 -1.43
C THR A 376 -18.44 -7.99 -1.91
N LYS A 377 -19.46 -8.86 -1.96
CA LYS A 377 -20.82 -8.53 -2.40
C LYS A 377 -21.44 -7.34 -1.67
N GLU A 378 -21.07 -7.07 -0.42
CA GLU A 378 -21.63 -5.96 0.35
C GLU A 378 -20.95 -4.61 0.09
N THR A 379 -19.75 -4.59 -0.51
CA THR A 379 -18.94 -3.37 -0.64
C THR A 379 -18.70 -2.94 -2.09
N ILE A 380 -18.69 -3.87 -3.05
CA ILE A 380 -18.48 -3.56 -4.46
C ILE A 380 -19.51 -4.26 -5.35
N ASP A 381 -19.74 -3.66 -6.51
CA ASP A 381 -20.55 -4.18 -7.60
C ASP A 381 -19.65 -4.47 -8.81
N ILE A 382 -19.43 -5.76 -9.09
CA ILE A 382 -18.49 -6.21 -10.13
C ILE A 382 -19.10 -5.98 -11.51
N LYS A 383 -18.33 -5.39 -12.43
CA LYS A 383 -18.76 -5.13 -13.81
C LYS A 383 -18.04 -6.00 -14.83
N HIS A 384 -16.71 -6.01 -14.79
CA HIS A 384 -15.90 -6.71 -15.77
C HIS A 384 -14.74 -7.43 -15.08
N ILE A 385 -14.32 -8.54 -15.68
CA ILE A 385 -13.03 -9.17 -15.39
C ILE A 385 -12.16 -8.90 -16.61
N ILE A 386 -11.01 -8.27 -16.39
CA ILE A 386 -10.02 -8.05 -17.44
C ILE A 386 -8.95 -9.14 -17.34
N LYS A 387 -8.72 -9.84 -18.44
CA LYS A 387 -7.80 -10.98 -18.53
C LYS A 387 -6.44 -10.53 -19.06
N PRO A 388 -5.31 -10.99 -18.50
CA PRO A 388 -3.99 -10.58 -18.96
C PRO A 388 -3.71 -11.10 -20.36
N LEU A 389 -3.25 -10.21 -21.23
CA LEU A 389 -2.64 -10.51 -22.52
C LEU A 389 -1.11 -10.47 -22.42
N TYR A 390 -0.62 -9.55 -21.60
CA TYR A 390 0.79 -9.28 -21.38
C TYR A 390 1.06 -9.01 -19.90
N ASN A 391 2.16 -9.53 -19.37
CA ASN A 391 2.65 -9.15 -18.05
C ASN A 391 4.16 -8.91 -18.05
N PHE A 392 4.53 -7.78 -17.44
CA PHE A 392 5.90 -7.44 -17.06
C PHE A 392 6.02 -7.12 -15.58
N LYS A 393 6.91 -7.85 -14.93
CA LYS A 393 7.36 -7.64 -13.55
C LYS A 393 8.86 -7.40 -13.54
N ALA A 394 9.27 -6.49 -12.66
CA ALA A 394 10.68 -6.21 -12.47
C ALA A 394 11.38 -7.38 -11.77
N ASN A 395 12.51 -7.81 -12.33
CA ASN A 395 13.44 -8.76 -11.71
C ASN A 395 14.59 -8.06 -11.00
#